data_AF-A0A1Q5RTF3-F1
#
_entry.id   AF-A0A1Q5RTF3-F1
#
_cell.length_a   1.000
_cell.length_b   1.000
_cell.length_c   1.000
_cell.angle_alpha   90.00
_cell.angle_beta   90.00
_cell.angle_gamma   90.00
#
_symmetry.space_group_name_H-M   'P 1'
#
loop_
_entity.id
_entity.type
_entity.pdbx_description
1 polymer ?
#
loop_
_entity_poly.entity_id
_entity_poly.type
_entity_poly.pdbx_seq_one_letter_code
_entity_poly.pdbx_strand_id
1 'polypeptide(L)'
;MRQRRHRGREFIEFLKLIDAAYPAGTAIKLILDNHSAHISKETRAWLDTQPAGRFEFTFTPKDGSWLNLIEGFFSKSARSVLRHIRVTSKYELKERIMAGIDDINRYPVIHTWSYKLAEFA
;
A
#
# COMPACT_ATOMS: atom_id res chain seq x y z
N MET A 1 13.15 4.99 4.65
CA MET A 1 12.32 6.15 5.07
C MET A 1 11.52 5.73 6.31
N ARG A 2 11.87 6.21 7.51
CA ARG A 2 11.10 5.93 8.73
C ARG A 2 10.40 7.22 9.13
N GLN A 3 9.12 7.34 8.79
CA GLN A 3 8.30 8.42 9.34
C GLN A 3 7.87 8.03 10.75
N ARG A 4 8.14 8.88 11.74
CA ARG A 4 7.77 8.64 13.14
C ARG A 4 6.27 8.83 13.38
N ARG A 5 5.56 9.45 12.44
CA ARG A 5 4.14 9.80 12.51
C ARG A 5 3.46 9.44 11.18
N HIS A 6 2.18 9.13 11.25
CA HIS A 6 1.37 8.67 10.12
C HIS A 6 0.20 9.65 9.88
N ARG A 7 0.50 10.92 9.58
CA ARG A 7 -0.51 11.97 9.31
C ARG A 7 -0.59 12.25 7.80
N GLY A 8 -1.54 13.11 7.42
CA GLY A 8 -1.75 13.56 6.04
C GLY A 8 -0.44 13.99 5.36
N ARG A 9 0.32 14.90 5.97
CA ARG A 9 1.64 15.31 5.44
C ARG A 9 2.61 14.16 5.13
N GLU A 10 2.70 13.15 6.00
CA GLU A 10 3.62 12.03 5.78
C GLU A 10 3.12 11.12 4.66
N PHE A 11 1.81 11.01 4.50
CA PHE A 11 1.18 10.33 3.37
C PHE A 11 1.40 11.09 2.06
N ILE A 12 1.30 12.43 2.05
CA ILE A 12 1.63 13.25 0.88
C ILE A 12 3.09 13.07 0.45
N GLU A 13 4.04 13.04 1.40
CA GLU A 13 5.45 12.76 1.06
C GLU A 13 5.62 11.37 0.42
N PHE A 14 4.81 10.39 0.82
CA PHE A 14 4.77 9.08 0.16
C PHE A 14 4.17 9.16 -1.24
N LEU A 15 3.08 9.90 -1.45
CA LEU A 15 2.48 10.10 -2.77
C LEU A 15 3.45 10.78 -3.74
N LYS A 16 4.26 11.74 -3.28
CA LYS A 16 5.32 12.36 -4.09
C LYS A 16 6.40 11.36 -4.52
N LEU A 17 6.73 10.39 -3.66
CA LEU A 17 7.66 9.32 -4.04
C LEU A 17 7.07 8.41 -5.11
N ILE A 18 5.77 8.09 -5.00
CA ILE A 18 5.08 7.32 -6.04
C ILE A 18 5.06 8.13 -7.34
N ASP A 19 4.72 9.42 -7.27
CA ASP A 19 4.70 10.32 -8.42
C ASP A 19 6.05 10.31 -9.17
N ALA A 20 7.16 10.45 -8.44
CA ALA A 20 8.50 10.43 -9.02
C ALA A 20 8.91 9.07 -9.60
N ALA A 21 8.29 7.97 -9.16
CA ALA A 21 8.62 6.61 -9.60
C ALA A 21 7.98 6.24 -10.95
N TYR A 22 6.97 6.99 -11.42
CA TYR A 22 6.26 6.71 -12.67
C TYR A 22 6.28 7.90 -13.62
N PRO A 23 6.40 7.69 -14.95
CA PRO A 23 6.33 8.78 -15.94
C PRO A 23 5.10 9.66 -15.74
N ALA A 24 5.22 10.97 -16.00
CA ALA A 24 4.20 11.96 -15.68
C ALA A 24 2.79 11.67 -16.25
N GLY A 25 2.71 11.01 -17.42
CA GLY A 25 1.44 10.61 -18.04
C GLY A 25 0.80 9.33 -17.49
N THR A 26 1.43 8.66 -16.51
CA THR A 26 0.91 7.41 -15.94
C THR A 26 -0.23 7.70 -14.96
N ALA A 27 -1.39 7.10 -15.16
CA ALA A 27 -2.45 7.16 -14.15
C ALA A 27 -2.08 6.29 -12.95
N ILE A 28 -2.09 6.86 -11.74
CA ILE A 28 -1.78 6.17 -10.49
C ILE A 28 -3.09 5.92 -9.73
N LYS A 29 -3.54 4.66 -9.73
CA LYS A 29 -4.74 4.23 -9.01
C LYS A 29 -4.36 3.59 -7.69
N LEU A 30 -4.83 4.15 -6.57
CA LEU A 30 -4.57 3.63 -5.23
C LEU A 30 -5.84 3.05 -4.62
N ILE A 31 -5.75 1.79 -4.20
CA ILE A 31 -6.77 1.14 -3.36
C ILE A 31 -6.35 1.34 -1.90
N LEU A 32 -7.20 2.00 -1.11
CA LEU A 32 -6.86 2.45 0.24
C LEU A 32 -7.93 2.03 1.25
N ASP A 33 -7.52 1.81 2.50
CA ASP A 33 -8.45 1.77 3.62
C ASP A 33 -8.88 3.19 4.02
N ASN A 34 -9.84 3.29 4.94
CA ASN A 34 -10.37 4.56 5.43
C ASN A 34 -9.50 5.22 6.51
N HIS A 35 -8.19 4.93 6.56
CA HIS A 35 -7.31 5.52 7.55
C HIS A 35 -7.30 7.06 7.47
N SER A 36 -7.24 7.72 8.63
CA SER A 36 -7.45 9.18 8.74
C SER A 36 -6.47 10.02 7.91
N ALA A 37 -5.25 9.52 7.69
CA ALA A 37 -4.26 10.16 6.83
C ALA A 37 -4.69 10.18 5.34
N HIS A 38 -5.39 9.15 4.87
CA HIS A 38 -5.82 9.05 3.46
C HIS A 38 -6.98 9.99 3.14
N ILE A 39 -7.88 10.21 4.11
CA ILE A 39 -9.08 11.03 3.96
C ILE A 39 -8.93 12.46 4.51
N SER A 40 -7.72 12.84 4.95
CA SER A 40 -7.48 14.12 5.59
C SER A 40 -7.74 15.30 4.63
N LYS A 41 -8.17 16.44 5.18
CA LYS A 41 -8.34 17.69 4.39
C LYS A 41 -7.04 18.10 3.68
N GLU A 42 -5.91 17.92 4.35
CA GLU A 42 -4.58 18.21 3.81
C GLU A 42 -4.27 17.34 2.58
N THR A 43 -4.53 16.03 2.67
CA THR A 43 -4.35 15.08 1.56
C THR A 43 -5.24 15.43 0.37
N ARG A 44 -6.51 15.74 0.62
CA ARG A 44 -7.47 16.12 -0.44
C ARG A 44 -7.03 17.41 -1.14
N ALA A 45 -6.67 18.43 -0.36
CA ALA A 45 -6.18 19.69 -0.92
C ALA A 45 -4.90 19.50 -1.76
N TRP A 46 -4.01 18.60 -1.37
CA TRP A 46 -2.83 18.28 -2.17
C TRP A 46 -3.22 17.58 -3.50
N LEU A 47 -4.15 16.62 -3.46
CA LEU A 47 -4.64 15.93 -4.66
C LEU A 47 -5.28 16.90 -5.66
N ASP A 48 -6.00 17.92 -5.18
CA ASP A 48 -6.62 18.96 -6.03
C ASP A 48 -5.60 19.81 -6.80
N THR A 49 -4.33 19.80 -6.38
CA THR A 49 -3.24 20.50 -7.11
C THR A 49 -2.55 19.62 -8.16
N GLN A 50 -2.89 18.33 -8.24
CA GLN A 50 -2.27 17.40 -9.17
C GLN A 50 -2.93 17.46 -10.55
N PRO A 51 -2.22 17.10 -11.64
CA PRO A 51 -2.82 17.01 -12.96
C PRO A 51 -4.04 16.08 -12.97
N ALA A 52 -5.08 16.46 -13.70
CA ALA A 52 -6.29 15.64 -13.83
C ALA A 52 -5.94 14.23 -14.34
N GLY A 53 -6.47 13.21 -13.66
CA GLY A 53 -6.20 11.80 -13.99
C GLY A 53 -4.86 11.25 -13.49
N ARG A 54 -4.01 12.07 -12.84
CA ARG A 54 -2.74 11.59 -12.28
C ARG A 54 -2.95 10.65 -11.09
N PHE A 55 -3.83 11.01 -10.16
CA PHE A 55 -4.16 10.20 -8.99
C PHE A 55 -5.66 9.88 -8.94
N GLU A 56 -6.00 8.62 -8.71
CA GLU A 56 -7.36 8.16 -8.47
C GLU A 56 -7.39 7.28 -7.22
N PHE A 57 -8.22 7.63 -6.24
CA PHE A 57 -8.32 6.89 -4.98
C PHE A 57 -9.62 6.07 -4.96
N THR A 58 -9.49 4.78 -4.71
CA THR A 58 -10.61 3.86 -4.46
C THR A 58 -10.53 3.39 -3.03
N PHE A 59 -11.54 3.70 -2.22
CA PHE A 59 -11.57 3.28 -0.83
C PHE A 59 -12.29 1.95 -0.68
N THR A 60 -11.72 1.05 0.14
CA THR A 60 -12.43 -0.17 0.54
C THR A 60 -13.66 0.19 1.38
N PRO A 61 -14.78 -0.57 1.27
CA PRO A 61 -15.92 -0.41 2.14
C PRO A 61 -15.52 -0.46 3.62
N LYS A 62 -16.32 0.21 4.48
CA LYS A 62 -16.16 0.04 5.92
C LYS A 62 -16.33 -1.44 6.28
N ASP A 63 -15.47 -1.94 7.15
CA ASP A 63 -15.38 -3.36 7.54
C ASP A 63 -15.04 -4.32 6.38
N GLY A 64 -14.67 -3.79 5.20
CA GLY A 64 -14.25 -4.54 4.01
C GLY A 64 -12.75 -4.80 3.96
N SER A 65 -12.09 -4.98 5.10
CA SER A 65 -10.62 -5.16 5.16
C SER A 65 -10.12 -6.38 4.38
N TRP A 66 -10.98 -7.39 4.19
CA TRP A 66 -10.71 -8.56 3.35
C TRP A 66 -10.50 -8.22 1.86
N LEU A 67 -10.97 -7.06 1.38
CA LEU A 67 -10.71 -6.56 0.03
C LEU A 67 -9.33 -5.88 -0.10
N ASN A 68 -8.68 -5.58 1.02
CA ASN A 68 -7.41 -4.89 1.05
C ASN A 68 -6.23 -5.86 0.89
N LEU A 69 -5.74 -6.04 -0.34
CA LEU A 69 -4.67 -6.99 -0.67
C LEU A 69 -3.40 -6.84 0.19
N ILE A 70 -3.08 -5.61 0.60
CA ILE A 70 -1.88 -5.36 1.39
C ILE A 70 -1.96 -6.02 2.78
N GLU A 71 -3.16 -6.14 3.35
CA GLU A 71 -3.36 -6.81 4.64
C GLU A 71 -3.10 -8.32 4.50
N GLY A 72 -3.57 -8.92 3.41
CA GLY A 72 -3.25 -10.30 3.05
C GLY A 72 -1.74 -10.52 2.87
N PHE A 73 -1.06 -9.59 2.20
CA PHE A 73 0.38 -9.61 2.04
C PHE A 73 1.12 -9.52 3.38
N PHE A 74 0.73 -8.61 4.28
CA PHE A 74 1.31 -8.48 5.61
C PHE A 74 1.07 -9.73 6.46
N SER A 75 -0.14 -10.29 6.39
CA SER A 75 -0.53 -11.53 7.05
C SER A 75 0.36 -12.71 6.60
N LYS A 76 0.60 -12.85 5.30
CA LYS A 76 1.51 -13.86 4.74
C LYS A 76 2.96 -13.61 5.16
N SER A 77 3.44 -12.37 5.05
CA SER A 77 4.81 -11.99 5.42
C SER A 77 5.09 -12.23 6.90
N ALA A 78 4.12 -11.92 7.77
CA ALA A 78 4.21 -12.17 9.20
C ALA A 78 4.39 -13.67 9.50
N ARG A 79 3.63 -14.55 8.83
CA ARG A 79 3.71 -16.00 9.03
C ARG A 79 4.95 -16.66 8.42
N SER A 80 5.44 -16.15 7.29
CA SER A 80 6.52 -16.80 6.51
C SER A 80 7.90 -16.20 6.77
N VAL A 81 8.02 -14.87 6.76
CA VAL A 81 9.30 -14.16 6.88
C VAL A 81 9.61 -13.80 8.34
N LEU A 82 8.59 -13.40 9.12
CA LEU A 82 8.82 -12.76 10.43
C LEU A 82 8.60 -13.67 11.64
N ARG A 83 7.78 -14.72 11.54
CA ARG A 83 7.26 -15.49 12.69
C ARG A 83 8.32 -15.99 13.67
N HIS A 84 9.52 -16.30 13.18
CA HIS A 84 10.63 -16.82 13.99
C HIS A 84 11.94 -16.07 13.78
N ILE A 85 11.88 -14.86 13.23
CA ILE A 85 13.08 -14.11 12.93
C ILE A 85 13.72 -13.58 14.23
N ARG A 86 15.03 -13.82 14.36
CA ARG A 86 15.86 -13.20 15.40
C ARG A 86 16.80 -12.23 14.71
N VAL A 87 16.79 -10.99 15.17
CA VAL A 87 17.62 -9.90 14.65
C VAL A 87 18.17 -9.10 15.82
N THR A 88 19.37 -8.59 15.65
CA THR A 88 20.14 -7.84 16.66
C THR A 88 19.94 -6.34 16.54
N SER A 89 19.40 -5.87 15.41
CA SER A 89 19.16 -4.45 15.16
C SER A 89 17.97 -4.21 14.24
N LYS A 90 17.46 -2.97 14.25
CA LYS A 90 16.43 -2.52 13.30
C LYS A 90 16.94 -2.49 11.86
N TYR A 91 18.23 -2.26 11.68
CA TYR A 91 18.85 -2.29 10.37
C TYR A 91 18.80 -3.72 9.81
N GLU A 92 19.21 -4.71 10.59
CA GLU A 92 19.11 -6.13 10.21
C GLU A 92 17.65 -6.53 9.94
N LEU A 93 16.70 -6.09 10.78
CA LEU A 93 15.28 -6.32 10.52
C LEU A 93 14.83 -5.80 9.15
N LYS A 94 15.26 -4.59 8.79
CA LYS A 94 14.95 -3.99 7.49
C LYS A 94 15.55 -4.82 6.35
N GLU A 95 16.83 -5.17 6.44
CA GLU A 95 17.51 -5.97 5.40
C GLU A 95 16.79 -7.31 5.20
N ARG A 96 16.37 -7.96 6.28
CA ARG A 96 15.63 -9.23 6.23
C ARG A 96 14.25 -9.09 5.62
N ILE A 97 13.53 -8.00 5.91
CA ILE A 97 12.24 -7.70 5.27
C ILE A 97 12.44 -7.46 3.77
N MET A 98 13.44 -6.66 3.39
CA MET A 98 13.73 -6.39 1.97
C MET A 98 14.09 -7.66 1.22
N ALA A 99 14.93 -8.53 1.77
CA ALA A 99 15.26 -9.82 1.18
C ALA A 99 14.02 -10.72 0.99
N GLY A 100 13.07 -10.69 1.93
CA GLY A 100 11.80 -11.39 1.79
C GLY A 100 10.91 -10.81 0.69
N ILE A 101 10.89 -9.48 0.54
CA ILE A 101 10.18 -8.81 -0.58
C ILE A 101 10.82 -9.19 -1.91
N ASP A 102 12.15 -9.16 -2.00
CA ASP A 102 12.88 -9.54 -3.21
C ASP A 102 12.60 -11.00 -3.59
N ASP A 103 12.57 -11.91 -2.61
CA ASP A 103 12.22 -13.31 -2.82
C ASP A 103 10.80 -13.48 -3.38
N ILE A 104 9.82 -12.78 -2.81
CA ILE A 104 8.43 -12.80 -3.31
C ILE A 104 8.37 -12.25 -4.73
N ASN A 105 9.12 -11.18 -5.03
CA ASN A 105 9.14 -10.56 -6.35
C ASN A 105 9.82 -11.43 -7.42
N ARG A 106 10.65 -12.41 -7.06
CA ARG A 106 11.23 -13.37 -8.02
C ARG A 106 10.16 -14.22 -8.70
N TYR A 107 9.07 -14.52 -8.00
CA TYR A 107 7.98 -15.35 -8.50
C TYR A 107 6.64 -14.68 -8.20
N PRO A 108 6.30 -13.59 -8.92
CA PRO A 108 5.11 -12.82 -8.63
C PRO A 108 3.86 -13.69 -8.86
N VAL A 109 2.99 -13.75 -7.85
CA VAL A 109 1.70 -14.44 -7.96
C VAL A 109 0.63 -13.39 -8.17
N ILE A 110 -0.09 -13.51 -9.29
CA ILE A 110 -1.24 -12.66 -9.56
C ILE A 110 -2.37 -13.03 -8.60
N HIS A 111 -2.79 -12.09 -7.78
CA HIS A 111 -3.95 -12.30 -6.91
C HIS A 111 -5.22 -12.41 -7.77
N THR A 112 -5.92 -13.53 -7.66
CA THR A 112 -7.19 -13.76 -8.35
C THR A 112 -8.31 -13.76 -7.32
N TRP A 113 -9.23 -12.79 -7.43
CA TRP A 113 -10.41 -12.75 -6.59
C TRP A 113 -11.38 -13.85 -7.04
N SER A 114 -11.63 -14.84 -6.18
CA SER A 114 -12.73 -15.79 -6.35
C SER A 114 -13.96 -15.26 -5.61
N TYR A 115 -14.61 -14.23 -6.14
CA TYR A 115 -15.92 -13.81 -5.65
C TYR A 115 -16.98 -14.19 -6.68
N LYS A 116 -18.08 -14.81 -6.23
CA LYS A 116 -19.16 -15.24 -7.11
C LYS A 116 -19.98 -14.03 -7.58
N LEU A 117 -19.46 -13.31 -8.58
CA LEU A 117 -20.19 -12.22 -9.24
C LEU A 117 -21.41 -12.73 -10.04
N ALA A 118 -21.45 -14.04 -10.35
CA ALA A 118 -22.48 -14.65 -11.17
C ALA A 118 -23.86 -14.78 -10.48
N GLU A 119 -23.98 -14.52 -9.17
CA GLU A 119 -25.25 -14.63 -8.44
C GLU A 119 -26.05 -13.30 -8.40
N PHE A 120 -25.56 -12.24 -9.06
CA PHE A 120 -26.17 -10.90 -9.04
C PHE A 120 -26.35 -10.27 -10.44
N ALA A 121 -26.28 -11.05 -11.52
CA ALA A 121 -26.55 -10.62 -12.89
C ALA A 121 -27.98 -10.97 -13.33
#